data_AF-A0A517SE31-F1
#
_entry.id   AF-A0A517SE31-F1
#
_cell.length_a   1.000
_cell.length_b   1.000
_cell.length_c   1.000
_cell.angle_alpha   90.00
_cell.angle_beta   90.00
_cell.angle_gamma   90.00
#
_symmetry.space_group_name_H-M   'P 1'
#
loop_
_entity.id
_entity.type
_entity.pdbx_description
1 polymer ?
#
loop_
_entity_poly.entity_id
_entity_poly.type
_entity_poly.pdbx_seq_one_letter_code
_entity_poly.pdbx_strand_id
1 'polypeptide(L)'
;MEPLRQMTGMLNQFSALSTYVIVAAFAVHLFVFFTLTLWARRDLKNMASALYDFTRGLRHQSLLDRAAPLSDQVDAFLADVNDVISDPARVADRRSLHIRMQIMDERRRYLNSMTFETVYNMARTMIEAYPLGGIVGTVLAIGAALNADAGGVASVDAIVKRFGESIWCTFAGLVATIILLFINSFLEPGFNRLAENRQHVRETVARAKRELSLHAPQAGDEEAAT
;
A
#
# COMPACT_ATOMS: atom_id res chain seq x y z
N MET A 1 11.79 -49.17 0.39
CA MET A 1 10.46 -49.20 1.04
C MET A 1 10.28 -48.06 2.05
N GLU A 2 11.31 -47.73 2.84
CA GLU A 2 11.31 -46.62 3.80
C GLU A 2 11.06 -45.21 3.21
N PRO A 3 11.68 -44.80 2.08
CA PRO A 3 11.45 -43.46 1.52
C PRO A 3 10.03 -43.27 0.96
N LEU A 4 9.41 -44.33 0.44
CA LEU A 4 8.02 -44.30 -0.06
C LEU A 4 7.02 -44.14 1.09
N ARG A 5 7.24 -44.83 2.23
CA ARG A 5 6.41 -44.65 3.43
C ARG A 5 6.55 -43.24 4.02
N GLN A 6 7.76 -42.68 4.05
CA GLN A 6 7.98 -41.29 4.47
C GLN A 6 7.25 -40.30 3.56
N MET A 7 7.33 -40.48 2.24
CA MET A 7 6.66 -39.64 1.26
C MET A 7 5.13 -39.68 1.40
N THR A 8 4.54 -40.86 1.58
CA THR A 8 3.09 -41.00 1.82
C THR A 8 2.66 -40.37 3.14
N GLY A 9 3.48 -40.46 4.19
CA GLY A 9 3.25 -39.78 5.47
C GLY A 9 3.26 -38.25 5.33
N MET A 10 4.22 -37.69 4.58
CA MET A 10 4.31 -36.26 4.31
C MET A 10 3.11 -35.76 3.50
N LEU A 11 2.69 -36.48 2.46
CA LEU A 11 1.52 -36.12 1.64
C LEU A 11 0.23 -36.06 2.46
N ASN A 12 0.04 -36.99 3.39
CA ASN A 12 -1.12 -37.00 4.28
C ASN A 12 -1.13 -35.80 5.25
N GLN A 13 0.03 -35.40 5.76
CA GLN A 13 0.14 -34.22 6.62
C GLN A 13 -0.07 -32.93 5.84
N PHE A 14 0.52 -32.80 4.65
CA PHE A 14 0.35 -31.62 3.79
C PHE A 14 -1.10 -31.45 3.32
N SER A 15 -1.77 -32.54 2.95
CA SER A 15 -3.18 -32.54 2.55
C SER A 15 -4.11 -32.10 3.70
N ALA A 16 -3.88 -32.58 4.92
CA ALA A 16 -4.70 -32.20 6.07
C ALA A 16 -4.45 -30.74 6.51
N LEU A 17 -3.24 -30.22 6.25
CA LEU A 17 -2.81 -28.90 6.67
C LEU A 17 -3.14 -27.79 5.66
N SER A 18 -3.36 -28.12 4.38
CA SER A 18 -3.51 -27.14 3.29
C SER A 18 -4.62 -26.12 3.53
N THR A 19 -5.80 -26.57 3.99
CA THR A 19 -6.92 -25.68 4.31
C THR A 19 -6.56 -24.71 5.45
N TYR A 20 -5.89 -25.21 6.49
CA TYR A 20 -5.45 -24.36 7.61
C TYR A 20 -4.39 -23.35 7.18
N VAL A 21 -3.47 -23.73 6.28
CA VAL A 21 -2.46 -22.83 5.71
C VAL A 21 -3.13 -21.70 4.92
N ILE A 22 -4.15 -22.02 4.11
CA ILE A 22 -4.92 -21.01 3.38
C ILE A 22 -5.59 -20.04 4.35
N VAL A 23 -6.26 -20.54 5.39
CA VAL A 23 -6.94 -19.71 6.38
C VAL A 23 -5.94 -18.84 7.17
N ALA A 24 -4.80 -19.40 7.57
CA ALA A 24 -3.75 -18.66 8.26
C ALA A 24 -3.15 -17.56 7.37
N ALA A 25 -2.83 -17.88 6.12
CA ALA A 25 -2.36 -16.91 5.15
C ALA A 25 -3.39 -15.80 4.93
N PHE A 26 -4.68 -16.15 4.84
CA PHE A 26 -5.78 -15.19 4.70
C PHE A 26 -5.82 -14.21 5.88
N ALA A 27 -5.72 -14.70 7.11
CA ALA A 27 -5.65 -13.85 8.30
C ALA A 27 -4.43 -12.91 8.26
N VAL A 28 -3.27 -13.40 7.82
CA VAL A 28 -2.06 -12.58 7.64
C VAL A 28 -2.29 -11.50 6.57
N HIS A 29 -2.93 -11.83 5.44
CA HIS A 29 -3.27 -10.83 4.42
C HIS A 29 -4.21 -9.74 4.94
N LEU A 30 -5.24 -10.11 5.71
CA LEU A 30 -6.12 -9.12 6.34
C LEU A 30 -5.35 -8.20 7.28
N PHE A 31 -4.41 -8.74 8.06
CA PHE A 31 -3.54 -7.96 8.91
C PHE A 31 -2.63 -7.01 8.10
N VAL A 32 -2.08 -7.48 6.98
CA VAL A 32 -1.30 -6.63 6.05
C VAL A 32 -2.15 -5.49 5.50
N PHE A 33 -3.37 -5.74 5.02
CA PHE A 33 -4.27 -4.68 4.56
C PHE A 33 -4.67 -3.70 5.66
N PHE A 34 -4.89 -4.19 6.87
CA PHE A 34 -5.14 -3.33 8.03
C PHE A 34 -3.94 -2.42 8.33
N THR A 35 -2.73 -2.97 8.39
CA THR A 35 -1.51 -2.18 8.63
C THR A 35 -1.23 -1.17 7.51
N LEU A 36 -1.43 -1.55 6.23
CA LEU A 36 -1.34 -0.63 5.10
C LEU A 36 -2.36 0.51 5.20
N THR A 37 -3.59 0.22 5.63
CA THR A 37 -4.63 1.24 5.83
C THR A 37 -4.24 2.24 6.90
N LEU A 38 -3.68 1.76 8.02
CA LEU A 38 -3.16 2.64 9.08
C LEU A 38 -1.97 3.48 8.59
N TRP A 39 -1.05 2.86 7.84
CA TRP A 39 0.11 3.55 7.27
C TRP A 39 -0.34 4.65 6.29
N ALA A 40 -1.25 4.35 5.37
CA ALA A 40 -1.78 5.31 4.40
C ALA A 40 -2.42 6.53 5.10
N ARG A 41 -3.23 6.29 6.13
CA ARG A 41 -3.86 7.36 6.93
C ARG A 41 -2.83 8.20 7.68
N ARG A 42 -1.81 7.56 8.26
CA ARG A 42 -0.74 8.25 8.98
C ARG A 42 0.06 9.14 8.02
N ASP A 43 0.39 8.63 6.84
CA ASP A 43 1.20 9.35 5.87
C ASP A 43 0.44 10.54 5.27
N LEU A 44 -0.85 10.38 4.93
CA LEU A 44 -1.70 11.51 4.52
C LEU A 44 -1.75 12.62 5.58
N LYS A 45 -1.92 12.24 6.86
CA LYS A 45 -1.94 13.22 7.96
C LYS A 45 -0.61 13.95 8.09
N ASN A 46 0.51 13.24 7.98
CA ASN A 46 1.84 13.83 8.06
C ASN A 46 2.08 14.79 6.88
N MET A 47 1.66 14.42 5.66
CA MET A 47 1.76 15.28 4.49
C MET A 47 0.90 16.54 4.62
N ALA A 48 -0.38 16.40 4.99
CA ALA A 48 -1.27 17.53 5.19
C ALA A 48 -0.74 18.48 6.27
N SER A 49 -0.22 17.95 7.39
CA SER A 49 0.38 18.78 8.45
C SER A 49 1.64 19.50 7.97
N ALA A 50 2.52 18.83 7.22
CA ALA A 50 3.74 19.44 6.70
C ALA A 50 3.43 20.55 5.69
N LEU A 51 2.46 20.33 4.80
CA LEU A 51 2.00 21.33 3.84
C LEU A 51 1.30 22.50 4.52
N TYR A 52 0.49 22.24 5.55
CA TYR A 52 -0.13 23.29 6.36
C TYR A 52 0.91 24.19 7.03
N ASP A 53 1.92 23.60 7.67
CA ASP A 53 3.01 24.37 8.28
C ASP A 53 3.78 25.20 7.24
N PHE A 54 3.93 24.65 6.03
CA PHE A 54 4.59 25.34 4.91
C PHE A 54 3.79 26.54 4.39
N THR A 55 2.48 26.40 4.21
CA THR A 55 1.60 27.46 3.65
C THR A 55 1.09 28.47 4.70
N ARG A 56 1.25 28.18 6.00
CA ARG A 56 0.72 28.98 7.11
C ARG A 56 1.12 30.47 7.07
N GLY A 57 0.24 31.38 6.70
CA GLY A 57 0.55 32.83 6.64
C GLY A 57 0.82 33.38 5.25
N LEU A 58 0.49 32.63 4.20
CA LEU A 58 0.16 33.21 2.90
C LEU A 58 -1.15 34.01 3.02
N ARG A 59 -1.23 35.14 2.30
CA ARG A 59 -2.40 36.06 2.37
C ARG A 59 -3.73 35.43 1.91
N HIS A 60 -3.67 34.45 1.00
CA HIS A 60 -4.84 33.76 0.44
C HIS A 60 -4.67 32.25 0.67
N GLN A 61 -4.78 31.83 1.93
CA GLN A 61 -4.79 30.40 2.27
C GLN A 61 -6.18 29.83 1.99
N SER A 62 -6.25 28.75 1.22
CA SER A 62 -7.47 27.96 1.07
C SER A 62 -7.83 27.33 2.43
N LEU A 63 -8.71 28.01 3.18
CA LEU A 63 -9.27 27.52 4.44
C LEU A 63 -10.31 26.43 4.11
N LEU A 64 -9.84 25.22 3.82
CA LEU A 64 -10.73 24.08 3.71
C LEU A 64 -11.28 23.69 5.09
N ASP A 65 -12.56 23.34 5.10
CA ASP A 65 -13.24 22.85 6.29
C ASP A 65 -12.49 21.62 6.83
N ARG A 66 -12.35 21.54 8.16
CA ARG A 66 -11.55 20.51 8.85
C ARG A 66 -12.07 19.09 8.60
N ALA A 67 -13.31 18.98 8.10
CA ALA A 67 -13.99 17.76 7.71
C ALA A 67 -13.74 17.32 6.25
N ALA A 68 -13.10 18.14 5.42
CA ALA A 68 -12.81 17.78 4.03
C ALA A 68 -11.85 16.57 3.95
N PRO A 69 -11.97 15.69 2.94
CA PRO A 69 -11.03 14.60 2.73
C PRO A 69 -9.58 15.09 2.72
N LEU A 70 -8.69 14.40 3.45
CA LEU A 70 -7.28 14.80 3.61
C LEU A 70 -6.54 15.02 2.29
N SER A 71 -6.92 14.30 1.24
CA SER A 71 -6.33 14.50 -0.08
C SER A 71 -6.80 15.79 -0.75
N ASP A 72 -8.07 16.18 -0.62
CA ASP A 72 -8.55 17.47 -1.17
C ASP A 72 -7.84 18.64 -0.48
N GLN A 73 -7.52 18.49 0.82
CA GLN A 73 -6.71 19.45 1.55
C GLN A 73 -5.30 19.56 0.97
N VAL A 74 -4.64 18.43 0.67
CA VAL A 74 -3.32 18.42 0.02
C VAL A 74 -3.39 19.13 -1.34
N ASP A 75 -4.37 18.82 -2.18
CA ASP A 75 -4.51 19.41 -3.51
C ASP A 75 -4.73 20.93 -3.47
N ALA A 76 -5.57 21.42 -2.55
CA ALA A 76 -5.76 22.85 -2.37
C ALA A 76 -4.50 23.57 -1.88
N PHE A 77 -3.73 22.96 -0.96
CA PHE A 77 -2.45 23.54 -0.54
C PHE A 77 -1.44 23.59 -1.70
N LEU A 78 -1.43 22.58 -2.58
CA LEU A 78 -0.57 22.58 -3.76
C LEU A 78 -0.99 23.67 -4.76
N ALA A 79 -2.30 23.91 -4.92
CA ALA A 79 -2.81 25.01 -5.73
C ALA A 79 -2.36 26.38 -5.17
N ASP A 80 -2.51 26.61 -3.86
CA ASP A 80 -2.08 27.86 -3.21
C ASP A 80 -0.58 28.14 -3.44
N VAL A 81 0.27 27.10 -3.37
CA VAL A 81 1.71 27.21 -3.62
C VAL A 81 1.99 27.52 -5.10
N ASN A 82 1.31 26.85 -6.02
CA ASN A 82 1.46 27.09 -7.45
C ASN A 82 1.02 28.51 -7.85
N ASP A 83 -0.03 29.05 -7.24
CA ASP A 83 -0.51 30.42 -7.47
C ASP A 83 0.54 31.45 -7.06
N VAL A 84 1.21 31.27 -5.92
CA VAL A 84 2.29 32.18 -5.47
C VAL A 84 3.53 32.07 -6.35
N ILE A 85 3.86 30.87 -6.85
CA ILE A 85 5.02 30.68 -7.72
C ILE A 85 4.78 31.20 -9.14
N SER A 86 3.54 31.15 -9.63
CA SER A 86 3.18 31.59 -10.97
C SER A 86 3.04 33.11 -11.10
N ASP A 87 2.79 33.83 -10.00
CA ASP A 87 2.68 35.29 -9.96
C ASP A 87 4.00 35.95 -9.48
N PRO A 88 4.80 36.58 -10.37
CA PRO A 88 6.04 37.25 -9.99
C PRO A 88 5.83 38.48 -9.10
N ALA A 89 4.63 39.08 -9.09
CA ALA A 89 4.35 40.30 -8.34
C ALA A 89 4.21 40.04 -6.82
N ARG A 90 4.04 38.79 -6.39
CA ARG A 90 3.87 38.40 -4.98
C ARG A 90 5.20 38.19 -4.25
N VAL A 91 6.09 39.19 -4.32
CA VAL A 91 7.47 39.10 -3.80
C VAL A 91 7.53 38.75 -2.31
N ALA A 92 6.63 39.30 -1.48
CA ALA A 92 6.58 39.03 -0.04
C ALA A 92 6.21 37.56 0.28
N ASP A 93 5.21 37.02 -0.41
CA ASP A 93 4.77 35.64 -0.23
C ASP A 93 5.84 34.65 -0.74
N ARG A 94 6.51 34.96 -1.86
CA ARG A 94 7.63 34.19 -2.40
C ARG A 94 8.82 34.14 -1.43
N ARG A 95 9.18 35.26 -0.80
CA ARG A 95 10.26 35.31 0.21
C ARG A 95 9.93 34.44 1.43
N SER A 96 8.69 34.50 1.90
CA SER A 96 8.19 33.66 3.01
C SER A 96 8.26 32.17 2.65
N LEU A 97 7.81 31.79 1.44
CA LEU A 97 7.91 30.42 0.95
C LEU A 97 9.36 29.94 0.81
N HIS A 98 10.28 30.79 0.35
CA HIS A 98 11.70 30.43 0.21
C HIS A 98 12.33 30.05 1.55
N ILE A 99 12.09 30.83 2.61
CA ILE A 99 12.60 30.54 3.97
C ILE A 99 12.06 29.20 4.47
N ARG A 100 10.76 28.93 4.24
CA ARG A 100 10.11 27.70 4.70
C ARG A 100 10.46 26.49 3.85
N MET A 101 10.83 26.71 2.59
CA MET A 101 11.31 25.65 1.70
C MET A 101 12.56 24.99 2.28
N GLN A 102 13.45 25.78 2.88
CA GLN A 102 14.64 25.28 3.56
C GLN A 102 14.27 24.37 4.73
N ILE A 103 13.27 24.76 5.54
CA ILE A 103 12.76 23.96 6.67
C ILE A 103 12.07 22.67 6.19
N MET A 104 11.32 22.74 5.10
CA MET A 104 10.59 21.58 4.55
C MET A 104 11.55 20.55 3.92
N ASP A 105 12.65 21.00 3.30
CA ASP A 105 13.67 20.13 2.71
C ASP A 105 14.35 19.23 3.78
N GLU A 106 14.51 19.71 5.02
CA GLU A 106 15.03 18.92 6.14
C GLU A 106 14.11 17.76 6.53
N ARG A 107 12.81 17.87 6.26
CA ARG A 107 11.82 16.83 6.60
C ARG A 107 11.64 15.77 5.50
N ARG A 108 12.34 15.83 4.35
CA ARG A 108 12.19 14.98 3.14
C ARG A 108 11.95 13.47 3.30
N ARG A 109 12.21 12.89 4.47
CA ARG A 109 11.96 11.48 4.81
C ARG A 109 10.50 11.05 4.58
N TYR A 110 9.53 11.97 4.53
CA TYR A 110 8.11 11.65 4.28
C TYR A 110 7.75 11.39 2.80
N LEU A 111 8.59 11.76 1.83
CA LEU A 111 8.27 11.69 0.39
C LEU A 111 8.67 10.38 -0.29
N ASN A 112 9.47 9.53 0.37
CA ASN A 112 10.18 8.43 -0.30
C ASN A 112 9.83 7.05 0.26
N SER A 113 8.54 6.73 0.32
CA SER A 113 8.07 5.43 0.78
C SER A 113 7.77 4.49 -0.40
N MET A 114 8.80 4.11 -1.17
CA MET A 114 8.70 3.02 -2.15
C MET A 114 8.29 1.70 -1.49
N THR A 115 8.54 1.57 -0.18
CA THR A 115 8.15 0.43 0.65
C THR A 115 6.63 0.23 0.70
N PHE A 116 5.84 1.30 0.80
CA PHE A 116 4.38 1.18 0.81
C PHE A 116 3.85 0.61 -0.51
N GLU A 117 4.29 1.18 -1.62
CA GLU A 117 3.89 0.76 -2.97
C GLU A 117 4.32 -0.69 -3.24
N THR A 118 5.54 -1.06 -2.85
CA THR A 118 6.06 -2.42 -3.01
C THR A 118 5.24 -3.43 -2.21
N VAL A 119 4.95 -3.14 -0.94
CA VAL A 119 4.17 -4.04 -0.07
C VAL A 119 2.73 -4.15 -0.55
N TYR A 120 2.11 -3.05 -0.96
CA TYR A 120 0.75 -3.06 -1.51
C TYR A 120 0.66 -3.85 -2.82
N ASN A 121 1.57 -3.61 -3.78
CA ASN A 121 1.60 -4.34 -5.04
C ASN A 121 1.83 -5.83 -4.83
N MET A 122 2.73 -6.21 -3.93
CA MET A 122 2.94 -7.60 -3.55
C MET A 122 1.67 -8.22 -2.95
N ALA A 123 1.02 -7.56 -1.99
CA ALA A 123 -0.19 -8.06 -1.34
C ALA A 123 -1.35 -8.20 -2.34
N ARG A 124 -1.50 -7.27 -3.29
CA ARG A 124 -2.50 -7.34 -4.37
C ARG A 124 -2.29 -8.59 -5.24
N THR A 125 -1.07 -8.79 -5.75
CA THR A 125 -0.77 -9.96 -6.60
C THR A 125 -0.95 -11.27 -5.85
N MET A 126 -0.62 -11.32 -4.55
CA MET A 126 -0.79 -12.52 -3.74
C MET A 126 -2.25 -12.96 -3.55
N ILE A 127 -3.24 -12.09 -3.79
CA ILE A 127 -4.66 -12.49 -3.81
C ILE A 127 -4.90 -13.60 -4.85
N GLU A 128 -4.24 -13.50 -6.01
CA GLU A 128 -4.40 -14.46 -7.11
C GLU A 128 -3.79 -15.84 -6.79
N ALA A 129 -2.96 -15.94 -5.76
CA ALA A 129 -2.37 -17.21 -5.34
C ALA A 129 -3.35 -18.12 -4.58
N TYR A 130 -4.43 -17.57 -4.02
CA TYR A 130 -5.38 -18.33 -3.20
C TYR A 130 -6.18 -19.39 -3.95
N PRO A 131 -6.77 -19.11 -5.14
CA PRO A 131 -7.45 -20.15 -5.93
C PRO A 131 -6.47 -21.22 -6.37
N LEU A 132 -5.24 -20.82 -6.77
CA LEU A 132 -4.18 -21.74 -7.17
C LEU A 132 -3.77 -22.65 -6.00
N GLY A 133 -3.61 -22.10 -4.80
CA GLY A 133 -3.36 -22.87 -3.58
C GLY A 133 -4.47 -23.87 -3.27
N GLY A 134 -5.74 -23.49 -3.47
CA GLY A 134 -6.89 -24.39 -3.34
C GLY A 134 -6.85 -25.57 -4.31
N ILE A 135 -6.51 -25.31 -5.58
CA ILE A 135 -6.33 -26.34 -6.61
C ILE A 135 -5.16 -27.26 -6.26
N VAL A 136 -4.03 -26.71 -5.83
CA VAL A 136 -2.85 -27.49 -5.40
C VAL A 136 -3.20 -28.40 -4.23
N GLY A 137 -3.90 -27.90 -3.20
CA GLY A 137 -4.32 -28.72 -2.07
C GLY A 137 -5.29 -29.83 -2.47
N THR A 138 -6.14 -29.58 -3.47
CA THR A 138 -7.03 -30.60 -4.04
C THR A 138 -6.26 -31.71 -4.74
N VAL A 139 -5.29 -31.35 -5.57
CA VAL A 139 -4.42 -32.32 -6.26
C VAL A 139 -3.65 -33.17 -5.27
N LEU A 140 -3.12 -32.56 -4.19
CA LEU A 140 -2.41 -33.27 -3.13
C LEU A 140 -3.32 -34.25 -2.36
N ALA A 141 -4.54 -33.83 -2.02
CA ALA A 141 -5.50 -34.67 -1.30
C ALA A 141 -5.95 -35.88 -2.13
N ILE A 142 -6.24 -35.68 -3.42
CA ILE A 142 -6.58 -36.76 -4.35
C ILE A 142 -5.37 -37.69 -4.55
N GLY A 143 -4.17 -37.12 -4.75
CA GLY A 143 -2.94 -37.89 -4.88
C GLY A 143 -2.65 -38.76 -3.65
N ALA A 144 -2.89 -38.22 -2.44
CA ALA A 144 -2.76 -38.97 -1.19
C ALA A 144 -3.80 -40.10 -1.08
N ALA A 145 -5.05 -39.85 -1.50
CA ALA A 145 -6.11 -40.85 -1.50
C ALA A 145 -5.81 -42.02 -2.45
N LEU A 146 -5.36 -41.73 -3.67
CA LEU A 146 -5.01 -42.74 -4.68
C LEU A 146 -3.78 -43.57 -4.29
N ASN A 147 -2.80 -42.96 -3.63
CA ASN A 147 -1.59 -43.65 -3.18
C ASN A 147 -1.87 -44.56 -1.95
N ALA A 148 -2.83 -44.19 -1.10
CA ALA A 148 -3.24 -45.03 0.02
C ALA A 148 -3.82 -46.39 -0.44
N ASP A 149 -4.45 -46.42 -1.61
CA ASP A 149 -5.04 -47.64 -2.21
C ASP A 149 -3.98 -48.57 -2.86
N ALA A 150 -2.78 -48.04 -3.16
CA ALA A 150 -1.69 -48.83 -3.73
C ALA A 150 -0.98 -49.75 -2.71
N GLY A 151 -1.24 -49.58 -1.41
CA GLY A 151 -0.64 -50.34 -0.31
C GLY A 151 -1.56 -51.34 0.41
N GLY A 152 -2.83 -51.44 0.01
CA GLY A 152 -3.89 -52.25 0.62
C GLY A 152 -5.27 -51.69 0.27
N VAL A 153 -6.36 -52.41 0.60
CA VAL A 153 -7.74 -51.96 0.32
C VAL A 153 -8.02 -50.69 1.13
N ALA A 154 -7.94 -49.51 0.50
CA ALA A 154 -8.39 -48.29 1.16
C ALA A 154 -9.90 -48.39 1.35
N SER A 155 -10.36 -48.25 2.59
CA SER A 155 -11.80 -48.19 2.84
C SER A 155 -12.40 -47.02 2.07
N VAL A 156 -13.57 -47.21 1.45
CA VAL A 156 -14.32 -46.14 0.76
C VAL A 156 -14.47 -44.90 1.65
N ASP A 157 -14.63 -45.09 2.96
CA ASP A 157 -14.68 -44.02 3.97
C ASP A 157 -13.43 -43.11 3.95
N ALA A 158 -12.24 -43.71 3.88
CA ALA A 158 -10.97 -42.97 3.82
C ALA A 158 -10.83 -42.15 2.52
N ILE A 159 -11.29 -42.71 1.40
CA ILE A 159 -11.31 -42.02 0.10
C ILE A 159 -12.29 -40.84 0.16
N VAL A 160 -13.52 -41.07 0.62
CA VAL A 160 -14.56 -40.03 0.75
C VAL A 160 -14.09 -38.89 1.67
N LYS A 161 -13.43 -39.20 2.79
CA LYS A 161 -12.89 -38.18 3.69
C LYS A 161 -11.87 -37.28 2.99
N ARG A 162 -10.98 -37.85 2.18
CA ARG A 162 -9.96 -37.08 1.42
C ARG A 162 -10.57 -36.22 0.32
N PHE A 163 -11.59 -36.72 -0.36
CA PHE A 163 -12.39 -35.89 -1.27
C PHE A 163 -13.12 -34.75 -0.53
N GLY A 164 -13.60 -34.99 0.69
CA GLY A 164 -14.15 -33.92 1.53
C GLY A 164 -13.11 -32.85 1.85
N GLU A 165 -11.91 -33.24 2.26
CA GLU A 165 -10.80 -32.33 2.56
C GLU A 165 -10.37 -31.51 1.32
N SER A 166 -10.39 -32.10 0.13
CA SER A 166 -10.05 -31.41 -1.12
C SER A 166 -11.07 -30.32 -1.48
N ILE A 167 -12.36 -30.60 -1.31
CA ILE A 167 -13.44 -29.64 -1.55
C ILE A 167 -13.30 -28.45 -0.60
N TRP A 168 -13.05 -28.70 0.69
CA TRP A 168 -12.86 -27.63 1.68
C TRP A 168 -11.65 -26.75 1.36
N CYS A 169 -10.56 -27.34 0.86
CA CYS A 169 -9.38 -26.59 0.47
C CYS A 169 -9.66 -25.65 -0.71
N THR A 170 -10.37 -26.11 -1.74
CA THR A 170 -10.78 -25.27 -2.88
C THR A 170 -11.74 -24.17 -2.45
N PHE A 171 -12.74 -24.53 -1.66
CA PHE A 171 -13.72 -23.58 -1.14
C PHE A 171 -13.04 -22.47 -0.34
N ALA A 172 -12.12 -22.81 0.57
CA ALA A 172 -11.37 -21.84 1.34
C ALA A 172 -10.54 -20.89 0.45
N GLY A 173 -9.87 -21.42 -0.59
CA GLY A 173 -9.12 -20.61 -1.55
C GLY A 173 -9.99 -19.61 -2.30
N LEU A 174 -11.14 -20.06 -2.82
CA LEU A 174 -12.08 -19.19 -3.56
C LEU A 174 -12.68 -18.11 -2.65
N VAL A 175 -13.17 -18.50 -1.48
CA VAL A 175 -13.77 -17.56 -0.52
C VAL A 175 -12.75 -16.51 -0.06
N ALA A 176 -11.53 -16.93 0.27
CA ALA A 176 -10.45 -16.01 0.65
C ALA A 176 -10.18 -14.99 -0.47
N THR A 177 -10.09 -15.46 -1.72
CA THR A 177 -9.87 -14.59 -2.89
C THR A 177 -10.98 -13.57 -3.06
N ILE A 178 -12.23 -14.02 -3.02
CA ILE A 178 -13.41 -13.15 -3.19
C ILE A 178 -13.42 -12.07 -2.11
N ILE A 179 -13.19 -12.44 -0.85
CA ILE A 179 -13.17 -11.48 0.27
C ILE A 179 -12.00 -10.49 0.11
N LEU A 180 -10.80 -10.97 -0.24
CA LEU A 180 -9.64 -10.10 -0.41
C LEU A 180 -9.80 -9.16 -1.60
N LEU A 181 -10.36 -9.61 -2.73
CA LEU A 181 -10.70 -8.75 -3.87
C LEU A 181 -11.72 -7.69 -3.49
N PHE A 182 -12.76 -8.08 -2.74
CA PHE A 182 -13.76 -7.15 -2.23
C PHE A 182 -13.13 -6.09 -1.33
N ILE A 183 -12.27 -6.47 -0.38
CA ILE A 183 -11.57 -5.50 0.47
C ILE A 183 -10.64 -4.61 -0.37
N ASN A 184 -9.88 -5.21 -1.30
CA ASN A 184 -8.96 -4.47 -2.15
C ASN A 184 -9.67 -3.41 -2.99
N SER A 185 -10.89 -3.66 -3.47
CA SER A 185 -11.65 -2.68 -4.26
C SER A 185 -12.02 -1.40 -3.48
N PHE A 186 -12.15 -1.47 -2.16
CA PHE A 186 -12.32 -0.28 -1.32
C PHE A 186 -11.00 0.43 -1.00
N LEU A 187 -9.90 -0.31 -0.89
CA LEU A 187 -8.59 0.24 -0.51
C LEU A 187 -7.84 0.83 -1.70
N GLU A 188 -7.93 0.20 -2.87
CA GLU A 188 -7.21 0.57 -4.09
C GLU A 188 -7.39 2.04 -4.49
N PRO A 189 -8.62 2.60 -4.54
CA PRO A 189 -8.80 4.01 -4.87
C PRO A 189 -8.08 4.95 -3.89
N GLY A 190 -8.13 4.64 -2.59
CA GLY A 190 -7.50 5.45 -1.55
C GLY A 190 -5.97 5.39 -1.60
N PHE A 191 -5.41 4.22 -1.90
CA PHE A 191 -3.96 4.03 -1.99
C PHE A 191 -3.38 4.63 -3.28
N ASN A 192 -4.09 4.54 -4.40
CA ASN A 192 -3.70 5.20 -5.65
C ASN A 192 -3.66 6.72 -5.47
N ARG A 193 -4.70 7.29 -4.86
CA ARG A 193 -4.77 8.72 -4.54
C ARG A 193 -3.66 9.19 -3.59
N LEU A 194 -3.23 8.34 -2.66
CA LEU A 194 -2.05 8.61 -1.83
C LEU A 194 -0.75 8.69 -2.66
N ALA A 195 -0.56 7.76 -3.60
CA ALA A 195 0.62 7.75 -4.48
C ALA A 195 0.64 9.00 -5.38
N GLU A 196 -0.50 9.36 -5.97
CA GLU A 196 -0.69 10.58 -6.76
C GLU A 196 -0.33 11.84 -5.95
N ASN A 197 -0.89 11.98 -4.74
CA ASN A 197 -0.57 13.11 -3.86
C ASN A 197 0.93 13.20 -3.56
N ARG A 198 1.60 12.08 -3.25
CA ARG A 198 3.05 12.09 -3.00
C ARG A 198 3.83 12.57 -4.21
N GLN A 199 3.44 12.13 -5.41
CA GLN A 199 4.06 12.56 -6.65
C GLN A 199 3.84 14.06 -6.89
N HIS A 200 2.59 14.53 -6.79
CA HIS A 200 2.25 15.95 -6.98
C HIS A 200 2.95 16.87 -5.98
N VAL A 201 3.03 16.47 -4.70
CA VAL A 201 3.78 17.22 -3.69
C VAL A 201 5.25 17.29 -4.07
N ARG A 202 5.87 16.17 -4.45
CA ARG A 202 7.29 16.13 -4.83
C ARG A 202 7.58 17.05 -6.01
N GLU A 203 6.75 17.01 -7.05
CA GLU A 203 6.91 17.81 -8.26
C GLU A 203 6.72 19.31 -7.97
N THR A 204 5.68 19.66 -7.21
CA THR A 204 5.40 21.05 -6.81
C THR A 204 6.51 21.61 -5.94
N VAL A 205 7.01 20.85 -4.96
CA VAL A 205 8.12 21.25 -4.10
C VAL A 205 9.41 21.44 -4.90
N ALA A 206 9.72 20.52 -5.83
CA ALA A 206 10.90 20.64 -6.68
C ALA A 206 10.82 21.89 -7.59
N ARG A 207 9.64 22.15 -8.17
CA ARG A 207 9.39 23.36 -8.97
C ARG A 207 9.51 24.61 -8.12
N ALA A 208 8.86 24.66 -6.96
CA ALA A 208 8.91 25.76 -6.02
C ALA A 208 10.34 26.11 -5.63
N LYS A 209 11.15 25.09 -5.27
CA LYS A 209 12.56 25.29 -4.95
C LYS A 209 13.33 25.92 -6.12
N ARG A 210 13.13 25.41 -7.34
CA ARG A 210 13.79 25.96 -8.54
C ARG A 210 13.40 27.42 -8.77
N GLU A 211 12.11 27.72 -8.85
CA GLU A 211 11.61 29.07 -9.14
C GLU A 211 11.97 30.10 -8.06
N LEU A 212 11.93 29.69 -6.78
CA LEU A 212 12.28 30.56 -5.66
C LEU A 212 13.79 30.77 -5.54
N SER A 213 14.61 29.78 -5.91
CA SER A 213 16.07 29.93 -5.93
C SER A 213 16.58 30.85 -7.06
N LEU A 214 15.89 30.86 -8.21
CA LEU A 214 16.23 31.74 -9.34
C LEU A 214 15.91 33.21 -9.08
N HIS A 215 14.97 33.48 -8.15
CA HIS A 215 14.50 34.83 -7.82
C HIS A 215 14.86 35.23 -6.38
N ALA A 216 15.72 34.46 -5.72
CA ALA A 216 16.28 34.87 -4.44
C ALA A 216 17.18 36.08 -4.71
N PRO A 217 16.97 37.23 -4.03
CA PRO A 217 17.89 38.36 -4.15
C PRO A 217 19.29 37.85 -3.79
N GLN A 218 20.26 38.02 -4.69
CA GLN A 218 21.64 37.75 -4.34
C GLN A 218 21.99 38.69 -3.20
N ALA A 219 22.57 38.16 -2.12
CA ALA A 219 22.99 38.93 -0.95
C ALA A 219 24.06 40.01 -1.25
N GLY A 220 24.38 40.27 -2.52
CA GLY A 220 25.29 41.32 -2.99
C GLY A 220 24.62 42.62 -3.44
N ASP A 221 23.29 42.69 -3.55
CA ASP A 221 22.60 43.91 -4.02
C ASP A 221 22.30 44.92 -2.90
N GLU A 222 22.42 44.52 -1.62
CA GLU A 222 22.25 45.43 -0.48
C GLU A 222 23.50 46.27 -0.17
N GLU A 223 24.69 45.87 -0.65
CA GLU A 223 25.96 46.60 -0.42
C GLU A 223 26.24 47.67 -1.48
N ALA A 224 25.49 47.69 -2.59
CA ALA A 224 25.63 48.67 -3.67
C ALA A 224 24.67 49.89 -3.53
N ALA A 225 23.83 49.91 -2.49
CA ALA A 225 22.82 50.94 -2.26
C ALA A 225 23.05 51.79 -1.00
N THR A 226 24.21 51.67 -0.35
CA THR A 226 24.66 52.55 0.75
C THR A 226 25.86 53.39 0.34
#